data_AF-A0A2V9RWX6-F1
#
_entry.id   AF-A0A2V9RWX6-F1
#
_cell.length_a   1.000
_cell.length_b   1.000
_cell.length_c   1.000
_cell.angle_alpha   90.00
_cell.angle_beta   90.00
_cell.angle_gamma   90.00
#
_symmetry.space_group_name_H-M   'P 1'
#
loop_
_entity.id
_entity.type
_entity.pdbx_description
1 polymer ?
#
loop_
_entity_poly.entity_id
_entity_poly.type
_entity_poly.pdbx_seq_one_letter_code
_entity_poly.pdbx_strand_id
1 'polypeptide(L)' 'MQQKSLDFHIEQNDYFGTLATLLDLIRQDLDRREYRRHAATLANLCDELMYLQRSHRIEEIPVCPD' A
#
# COMPACT_ATOMS: atom_id res chain seq x y z
N MET A 1 -17.95 2.65 -2.07
CA MET A 1 -17.01 3.22 -1.07
C MET A 1 -15.54 2.84 -1.32
N GLN A 2 -15.22 1.79 -2.09
CA GLN A 2 -13.82 1.38 -2.29
C GLN A 2 -13.05 2.14 -3.38
N GLN A 3 -13.71 2.55 -4.47
CA GLN A 3 -13.03 3.27 -5.58
C GLN A 3 -12.42 4.60 -5.14
N LYS A 4 -13.20 5.41 -4.39
CA LYS A 4 -12.80 6.76 -3.96
C LYS A 4 -11.57 6.77 -3.04
N SER A 5 -11.32 5.69 -2.31
CA SER A 5 -10.13 5.58 -1.45
C SER A 5 -8.89 5.28 -2.29
N LEU A 6 -9.04 4.44 -3.33
CA LEU A 6 -7.95 4.10 -4.24
C LEU A 6 -7.52 5.30 -5.08
N ASP A 7 -8.48 6.07 -5.59
CA ASP A 7 -8.22 7.28 -6.40
C ASP A 7 -7.46 8.35 -5.59
N PHE A 8 -7.79 8.51 -4.30
CA PHE A 8 -7.10 9.45 -3.40
C PHE A 8 -5.62 9.09 -3.18
N HIS A 9 -5.29 7.80 -3.08
CA HIS A 9 -3.90 7.38 -2.91
C HIS A 9 -3.06 7.60 -4.19
N ILE A 10 -3.66 7.45 -5.38
CA ILE A 10 -3.00 7.73 -6.66
C ILE A 10 -2.68 9.22 -6.78
N GLU A 11 -3.63 10.11 -6.44
CA GLU A 11 -3.43 11.57 -6.49
C GLU A 11 -2.38 12.09 -5.48
N GLN A 12 -2.06 11.33 -4.42
CA GLN A 12 -1.09 11.71 -3.40
C GLN A 12 0.35 11.21 -3.67
N ASN A 13 0.60 10.52 -4.80
CA ASN A 13 1.80 9.72 -5.03
C ASN A 13 2.01 8.68 -3.89
N ASP A 14 0.90 8.11 -3.39
CA ASP A 14 0.86 7.15 -2.30
C ASP A 14 0.87 5.70 -2.83
N TYR A 15 1.95 5.37 -3.54
CA TYR A 15 2.13 4.08 -4.19
C TYR A 15 2.25 2.94 -3.17
N PHE A 16 3.06 3.12 -2.13
CA PHE A 16 3.28 2.08 -1.14
C PHE A 16 2.09 1.97 -0.18
N GLY A 17 1.41 3.07 0.16
CA GLY A 17 0.17 3.02 0.96
C GLY A 17 -0.99 2.34 0.22
N THR A 18 -1.08 2.52 -1.12
CA THR A 18 -2.04 1.76 -1.95
C THR A 18 -1.77 0.26 -1.86
N LEU A 19 -0.51 -0.15 -2.03
CA LEU A 19 -0.11 -1.57 -1.94
C LEU A 19 -0.35 -2.15 -0.55
N ALA A 20 -0.05 -1.39 0.51
CA ALA A 20 -0.33 -1.81 1.89
C ALA A 20 -1.83 -2.03 2.12
N THR A 21 -2.67 -1.16 1.57
CA THR A 21 -4.14 -1.28 1.66
C THR A 21 -4.65 -2.54 0.95
N LEU A 22 -4.12 -2.85 -0.24
CA LEU A 22 -4.48 -4.07 -0.97
C LEU A 22 -4.04 -5.33 -0.21
N LEU A 23 -2.83 -5.34 0.35
CA LEU A 23 -2.33 -6.47 1.13
C LEU A 23 -3.13 -6.67 2.42
N ASP A 24 -3.54 -5.60 3.10
CA ASP A 24 -4.38 -5.71 4.28
C ASP A 24 -5.78 -6.25 3.94
N LEU A 25 -6.35 -5.87 2.79
CA LEU A 25 -7.62 -6.43 2.32
C LEU A 25 -7.51 -7.95 2.07
N ILE A 26 -6.42 -8.39 1.45
CA ILE A 26 -6.13 -9.82 1.24
C ILE A 26 -5.95 -10.53 2.59
N ARG A 27 -5.23 -9.92 3.53
CA ARG A 27 -5.05 -10.45 4.89
C ARG A 27 -6.39 -10.66 5.60
N GLN A 28 -7.30 -9.68 5.50
CA GLN A 28 -8.64 -9.76 6.07
C GLN A 28 -9.49 -10.88 5.43
N ASP A 29 -9.39 -11.09 4.11
CA ASP A 29 -10.11 -12.20 3.44
C ASP A 29 -9.56 -13.57 3.86
N LEU A 30 -8.24 -13.70 3.97
CA LEU A 30 -7.60 -14.94 4.42
C LEU A 30 -7.93 -15.28 5.88
N ASP A 31 -7.99 -14.27 6.75
CA ASP A 31 -8.38 -14.46 8.16
C ASP A 31 -9.84 -14.92 8.28
N ARG A 32 -10.74 -14.39 7.46
CA ARG A 32 -12.14 -14.85 7.36
C ARG A 32 -12.27 -16.30 6.90
N ARG A 33 -11.33 -16.79 6.10
CA ARG A 33 -11.29 -18.17 5.59
C ARG A 33 -10.45 -19.12 6.46
N GLU A 34 -10.03 -18.68 7.65
CA GLU A 34 -9.15 -19.40 8.59
C GLU A 34 -7.76 -19.77 8.05
N TYR A 35 -7.32 -19.18 6.93
CA TYR A 35 -5.98 -19.36 6.38
C TYR A 35 -4.97 -18.41 7.05
N ARG A 36 -4.79 -18.57 8.36
CA ARG A 36 -3.97 -17.67 9.18
C ARG A 36 -2.46 -17.81 9.00
N ARG A 37 -2.00 -18.85 8.29
CA ARG A 37 -0.57 -19.18 8.14
C ARG A 37 0.27 -18.02 7.61
N HIS A 38 -0.33 -17.11 6.83
CA HIS A 38 0.37 -15.99 6.21
C HIS A 38 0.00 -14.61 6.79
N ALA A 39 -0.85 -14.56 7.82
CA ALA A 39 -1.37 -13.29 8.35
C ALA A 39 -0.27 -12.40 8.93
N ALA A 40 0.70 -12.99 9.65
CA ALA A 40 1.84 -12.26 10.21
C ALA A 40 2.78 -11.72 9.12
N THR A 41 3.05 -12.52 8.08
CA THR A 41 3.87 -12.08 6.93
C THR A 41 3.23 -10.92 6.20
N LEU A 42 1.91 -10.98 5.97
CA LEU A 42 1.18 -9.89 5.32
C LEU A 42 1.15 -8.62 6.17
N ALA A 43 1.00 -8.75 7.50
CA ALA A 43 1.05 -7.60 8.40
C ALA A 43 2.43 -6.92 8.36
N ASN A 44 3.52 -7.69 8.42
CA ASN A 44 4.88 -7.13 8.33
C ASN A 44 5.13 -6.42 6.99
N LEU A 45 4.63 -6.99 5.87
CA LEU A 45 4.74 -6.34 4.56
C LEU A 45 3.96 -5.02 4.51
N CYS A 46 2.78 -4.94 5.14
CA CYS A 46 2.06 -3.67 5.26
C CYS A 46 2.88 -2.63 6.02
N ASP A 47 3.50 -3.01 7.14
CA ASP A 47 4.32 -2.10 7.94
C ASP A 47 5.55 -1.60 7.17
N GLU A 48 6.22 -2.48 6.42
CA GLU A 48 7.36 -2.12 5.57
C GLU A 48 6.96 -1.16 4.45
N LEU A 49 5.83 -1.39 3.79
CA LEU A 49 5.32 -0.49 2.76
C LEU A 49 4.94 0.88 3.32
N MET A 50 4.30 0.92 4.49
CA MET A 50 3.99 2.18 5.18
C MET A 50 5.26 2.91 5.62
N TYR A 51 6.30 2.18 6.03
CA TYR A 51 7.61 2.75 6.29
C TYR A 51 8.21 3.37 5.02
N LEU A 52 8.22 2.65 3.90
CA LEU A 52 8.74 3.14 2.62
C LEU A 52 7.99 4.38 2.14
N GLN A 53 6.66 4.40 2.24
CA GLN A 53 5.88 5.59 1.87
C GLN A 53 6.30 6.84 2.65
N ARG A 54 6.56 6.69 3.96
CA ARG A 54 6.91 7.80 4.85
C ARG A 54 8.37 8.26 4.69
N SER A 55 9.26 7.33 4.35
CA SER A 55 10.72 7.57 4.35
C SER A 55 11.31 7.80 2.96
N HIS A 56 10.65 7.31 1.91
CA HIS A 56 11.14 7.30 0.53
C HIS A 56 10.03 7.73 -0.42
N ARG A 57 9.56 8.98 -0.26
CA ARG A 57 8.55 9.54 -1.16
C ARG A 57 9.09 9.56 -2.59
N ILE A 58 8.37 8.91 -3.50
CA ILE A 58 8.72 8.90 -4.91
C ILE A 58 8.31 10.26 -5.48
N GLU A 59 9.29 11.07 -5.85
CA GLU A 59 9.08 12.35 -6.52
C GLU A 59 9.45 12.20 -8.00
N GLU A 60 8.62 12.77 -8.88
CA GLU A 60 8.99 12.88 -10.29
C GLU A 60 10.13 13.88 -10.41
N ILE A 61 11.22 13.46 -11.05
CA ILE A 61 12.34 14.37 -11.36
C ILE A 61 11.86 15.29 -12.49
N PRO A 62 11.79 16.62 -12.29
CA PRO A 62 11.39 17.51 -13.35
C PRO A 62 12.42 17.44 -14.48
N VAL A 63 11.93 17.17 -15.69
CA VAL A 63 12.76 17.19 -16.89
C VAL A 63 13.18 18.64 -17.12
N CYS A 64 14.49 18.93 -17.05
CA CYS A 64 15.00 20.24 -17.44
C CYS A 64 14.64 20.47 -18.92
N PRO A 65 13.91 21.54 -19.27
CA PRO A 65 13.71 21.87 -20.67
C PRO A 65 15.04 22.34 -21.28
N ASP A 66 15.36 21.81 -22.47
CA ASP A 66 16.53 22.16 -23.29
C ASP A 66 16.57 23.66 -23.66
#